data_AF-A0A9P6PSV8-F1
#
_entry.id   AF-A0A9P6PSV8-F1
#
_cell.length_a   1.000
_cell.length_b   1.000
_cell.length_c   1.000
_cell.angle_alpha   90.00
_cell.angle_beta   90.00
_cell.angle_gamma   90.00
#
_symmetry.space_group_name_H-M   'P 1'
#
loop_
_entity.id
_entity.type
_entity.pdbx_description
1 polymer ?
#
loop_
_entity_poly.entity_id
_entity_poly.type
_entity_poly.pdbx_seq_one_letter_code
_entity_poly.pdbx_strand_id
1 'polypeptide(L)'
;MAATSADSTQSGPQTDENPSLTSRQRHERHVPLRVSENELKQFNKEYTAKSQSQFMDPCAAQTKASYKCLSDHNFDKRKCTQFFKDYSDCKKKWLASLREQRRKKNLGIVDDDDEQ
;
A
#
# COMPACT_ATOMS: atom_id res chain seq x y z
N MET A 1 53.50 -41.19 -7.70
CA MET A 1 53.70 -40.62 -9.04
C MET A 1 53.30 -41.68 -10.05
N ALA A 2 52.07 -41.65 -10.55
CA ALA A 2 51.66 -42.45 -11.69
C ALA A 2 50.65 -41.62 -12.50
N ALA A 3 50.89 -41.55 -13.80
CA ALA A 3 50.18 -40.73 -14.76
C ALA A 3 49.34 -41.60 -15.72
N THR A 4 48.44 -40.91 -16.43
CA THR A 4 47.79 -41.24 -17.71
C THR A 4 46.77 -42.39 -17.76
N SER A 5 45.55 -42.09 -18.20
CA SER A 5 45.10 -42.36 -19.58
C SER A 5 43.66 -41.87 -19.81
N ALA A 6 43.43 -41.34 -21.02
CA ALA A 6 42.13 -40.96 -21.57
C ALA A 6 41.39 -42.20 -22.12
N ASP A 7 40.05 -42.16 -22.21
CA ASP A 7 39.33 -41.99 -23.49
C ASP A 7 37.81 -42.24 -23.35
N SER A 8 37.12 -41.57 -24.26
CA SER A 8 35.70 -41.45 -24.59
C SER A 8 34.90 -42.75 -24.68
N THR A 9 33.61 -42.66 -24.37
CA THR A 9 32.59 -43.38 -25.15
C THR A 9 31.34 -42.52 -25.29
N GLN A 10 30.94 -42.38 -26.54
CA GLN A 10 29.83 -41.61 -27.09
C GLN A 10 28.67 -42.57 -27.41
N SER A 11 27.49 -42.00 -27.73
CA SER A 11 26.23 -42.62 -28.25
C SER A 11 25.15 -42.83 -27.17
N GLY A 12 23.91 -42.35 -27.27
CA GLY A 12 23.13 -41.79 -28.38
C GLY A 12 21.74 -41.33 -27.85
N PRO A 13 20.68 -41.20 -28.68
CA PRO A 13 19.97 -39.93 -28.85
C PRO A 13 18.44 -39.98 -28.57
N GLN A 14 17.81 -38.82 -28.81
CA GLN A 14 16.38 -38.59 -29.11
C GLN A 14 15.46 -38.25 -27.93
N THR A 15 15.18 -36.96 -27.77
CA THR A 15 13.80 -36.50 -27.53
C THR A 15 13.50 -35.33 -28.46
N ASP A 16 12.71 -35.69 -29.47
CA ASP A 16 11.63 -34.96 -30.12
C ASP A 16 11.78 -33.46 -30.37
N GLU A 17 11.80 -33.16 -31.67
CA GLU A 17 11.43 -31.87 -32.25
C GLU A 17 10.29 -31.22 -31.47
N ASN A 18 10.55 -30.00 -30.98
CA ASN A 18 9.49 -29.14 -30.47
C ASN A 18 8.83 -28.47 -31.70
N PRO A 19 7.60 -28.85 -32.04
CA PRO A 19 6.97 -28.40 -33.26
C PRO A 19 6.65 -26.91 -33.15
N SER A 20 7.15 -26.18 -34.14
CA SER A 20 6.48 -25.06 -34.76
C SER A 20 6.16 -23.88 -33.84
N LEU A 21 6.97 -22.84 -34.04
CA LEU A 21 6.61 -21.44 -33.82
C LEU A 21 5.33 -21.11 -34.61
N THR A 22 4.16 -21.53 -34.12
CA THR A 22 2.90 -20.97 -34.56
C THR A 22 2.67 -19.71 -33.75
N SER A 23 2.91 -18.58 -34.40
CA SER A 23 2.61 -17.23 -33.94
C SER A 23 1.30 -17.20 -33.14
N ARG A 24 1.39 -17.16 -31.81
CA ARG A 24 0.28 -16.71 -30.97
C ARG A 24 0.23 -15.21 -31.16
N GLN A 25 -0.54 -14.76 -32.15
CA GLN A 25 -0.97 -13.37 -32.26
C GLN A 25 -1.75 -13.03 -30.99
N ARG A 26 -1.05 -12.51 -29.99
CA ARG A 26 -1.66 -11.92 -28.81
C ARG A 26 -2.35 -10.66 -29.31
N HIS A 27 -3.67 -10.68 -29.40
CA HIS A 27 -4.42 -9.44 -29.49
C HIS A 27 -4.23 -8.70 -28.16
N GLU A 28 -3.14 -7.92 -28.08
CA GLU A 28 -3.00 -6.81 -27.17
C GLU A 28 -4.12 -5.82 -27.53
N ARG A 29 -5.32 -6.01 -26.97
CA ARG A 29 -6.24 -4.88 -26.76
C ARG A 29 -5.73 -4.07 -25.59
N HIS A 30 -4.50 -3.55 -25.70
CA HIS A 30 -4.19 -2.33 -25.00
C HIS A 30 -4.95 -1.26 -25.76
N VAL A 31 -6.17 -0.97 -25.29
CA VAL A 31 -6.85 0.26 -25.70
C VAL A 31 -5.96 1.37 -25.18
N PRO A 32 -5.26 2.15 -26.03
CA PRO A 32 -4.62 3.34 -25.54
C PRO A 32 -5.76 4.17 -24.97
N LEU A 33 -5.72 4.42 -23.66
CA LEU A 33 -6.53 5.46 -23.05
C LEU A 33 -6.14 6.75 -23.78
N ARG A 34 -6.86 7.07 -24.87
CA ARG A 34 -6.73 8.34 -25.59
C ARG A 34 -7.41 9.41 -24.75
N VAL A 35 -6.84 9.65 -23.58
CA VAL A 35 -7.19 10.79 -22.75
C VAL A 35 -6.58 11.98 -23.48
N SER A 36 -7.42 12.93 -23.87
CA SER A 36 -6.95 14.17 -24.48
C SER A 36 -6.03 14.89 -23.51
N GLU A 37 -5.09 15.67 -24.06
CA GLU A 37 -4.17 16.46 -23.24
C GLU A 37 -4.92 17.41 -22.27
N ASN A 38 -6.14 17.81 -22.65
CA ASN A 38 -7.04 18.63 -21.85
C ASN A 38 -7.66 17.85 -20.69
N GLU A 39 -8.09 16.60 -20.90
CA GLU A 39 -8.63 15.76 -19.83
C GLU A 39 -7.56 15.39 -18.81
N LEU A 40 -6.31 15.15 -19.23
CA LEU A 40 -5.20 14.91 -18.31
C LEU A 40 -4.85 16.17 -17.50
N LYS A 41 -4.85 17.35 -18.13
CA LYS A 41 -4.67 18.64 -17.44
C LYS A 41 -5.78 18.89 -16.42
N GLN A 42 -7.03 18.60 -16.78
CA GLN A 42 -8.18 18.74 -15.88
C GLN A 42 -8.10 17.75 -14.72
N PHE A 43 -7.80 16.48 -14.98
CA PHE A 43 -7.60 15.47 -13.94
C PHE A 43 -6.46 15.84 -12.99
N ASN A 44 -5.31 16.28 -13.51
CA ASN A 44 -4.19 16.73 -12.67
C ASN A 44 -4.54 17.98 -11.87
N LYS A 45 -5.31 18.91 -12.44
CA LYS A 45 -5.80 20.10 -11.72
C LYS A 45 -6.75 19.70 -10.58
N GLU A 46 -7.67 18.77 -10.81
CA GLU A 46 -8.58 18.27 -9.79
C GLU A 46 -7.85 17.41 -8.73
N TYR A 47 -6.87 16.61 -9.15
CA TYR A 47 -6.04 15.79 -8.27
C TYR A 47 -5.10 16.62 -7.39
N THR A 48 -4.60 17.75 -7.89
CA THR A 48 -3.81 18.71 -7.11
C THR A 48 -4.68 19.64 -6.26
N ALA A 49 -5.90 19.96 -6.71
CA ALA A 49 -6.88 20.74 -5.96
C ALA A 49 -7.50 19.93 -4.80
N LYS A 50 -7.73 18.63 -4.98
CA LYS A 50 -7.98 17.71 -3.87
C LYS A 50 -6.68 17.64 -3.07
N SER A 51 -6.64 18.24 -1.88
CA SER A 51 -5.47 18.23 -1.01
C SER A 51 -4.93 16.80 -0.91
N GLN A 52 -3.71 16.58 -1.42
CA GLN A 52 -3.06 15.27 -1.43
C GLN A 52 -3.10 14.66 -0.04
N SER A 53 -3.93 13.64 0.15
CA SER A 53 -3.87 12.68 1.26
C SER A 53 -3.39 13.28 2.60
N GLN A 54 -4.00 14.37 3.06
CA GLN A 54 -3.86 14.75 4.45
C GLN A 54 -4.60 13.66 5.22
N PHE A 55 -3.88 12.57 5.48
CA PHE A 55 -4.25 11.54 6.41
C PHE A 55 -4.26 12.25 7.77
N MET A 56 -5.41 12.83 8.08
CA MET A 56 -5.66 13.45 9.36
C MET A 56 -5.61 12.31 10.37
N ASP A 57 -4.47 12.17 11.03
CA ASP A 57 -4.36 11.30 12.18
C ASP A 57 -5.24 11.92 13.27
N PRO A 58 -6.38 11.29 13.63
CA PRO A 58 -7.24 11.82 14.68
C PRO A 58 -6.57 11.84 16.06
N CYS A 59 -5.40 11.22 16.18
CA CYS A 59 -4.57 11.17 17.37
C CYS A 59 -3.42 12.20 17.37
N ALA A 60 -3.33 13.10 16.39
CA ALA A 60 -2.21 14.03 16.24
C ALA A 60 -1.97 14.90 17.49
N ALA A 61 -3.04 15.29 18.21
CA ALA A 61 -2.94 16.08 19.44
C ALA A 61 -2.24 15.29 20.57
N GLN A 62 -2.61 14.02 20.77
CA GLN A 62 -2.03 13.16 21.79
C GLN A 62 -0.58 12.80 21.44
N THR A 63 -0.31 12.57 20.14
CA THR A 63 1.05 12.39 19.62
C THR A 63 1.93 13.58 20.00
N LYS A 64 1.50 14.81 19.69
CA LYS A 64 2.23 16.04 20.03
C LYS A 64 2.42 16.21 21.55
N ALA A 65 1.42 15.87 22.35
CA ALA A 65 1.52 15.92 23.82
C ALA A 65 2.57 14.94 24.36
N SER A 66 2.60 13.70 23.85
CA SER A 66 3.58 12.70 24.26
C SER A 66 5.01 13.09 23.87
N TYR A 67 5.19 13.68 22.68
CA TYR A 67 6.49 14.21 22.25
C TYR A 67 6.95 15.41 23.08
N LYS A 68 6.03 16.29 23.49
CA LYS A 68 6.35 17.40 24.38
C LYS A 68 6.88 16.88 25.73
N CYS A 69 6.19 15.92 26.35
CA CYS A 69 6.65 15.30 27.59
C CYS A 69 8.04 14.68 27.46
N LEU A 70 8.31 13.97 26.35
CA LEU A 70 9.63 13.40 26.09
C LEU A 70 10.70 14.49 25.96
N SER A 71 10.40 15.59 25.29
CA SER A 71 11.31 16.73 25.15
C SER A 71 11.69 17.34 26.51
N ASP A 72 10.72 17.43 27.43
CA ASP A 72 10.89 18.06 28.74
C ASP A 72 11.60 17.15 29.77
N HIS A 73 11.66 15.84 29.51
CA HIS A 73 12.18 14.83 30.44
C HIS A 73 13.33 13.99 29.87
N ASN A 74 14.13 14.55 28.97
CA ASN A 74 15.29 13.86 28.36
C ASN A 74 14.93 12.52 27.71
N PHE A 75 13.74 12.43 27.10
CA PHE A 75 13.20 11.23 26.48
C PHE A 75 12.99 10.04 27.44
N ASP A 76 12.85 10.30 28.75
CA ASP A 76 12.48 9.27 29.72
C ASP A 76 11.00 8.88 29.58
N LYS A 77 10.79 7.71 28.96
CA LYS A 77 9.46 7.16 28.70
C LYS A 77 8.67 6.88 29.97
N ARG A 78 9.33 6.58 31.11
CA ARG A 78 8.65 6.19 32.35
C ARG A 78 7.83 7.34 32.92
N LYS A 79 8.34 8.57 32.78
CA LYS A 79 7.68 9.80 33.22
C LYS A 79 6.48 10.18 32.33
N CYS A 80 6.47 9.73 31.07
CA CYS A 80 5.45 10.06 30.08
C CYS A 80 4.39 8.98 29.87
N THR A 81 4.31 7.98 30.75
CA THR A 81 3.42 6.81 30.59
C THR A 81 1.94 7.19 30.40
N GLN A 82 1.47 8.25 31.08
CA GLN A 82 0.09 8.73 30.93
C GLN A 82 -0.20 9.24 29.51
N PHE A 83 0.71 10.01 28.90
CA PHE A 83 0.53 10.51 27.54
C PHE A 83 0.51 9.38 26.50
N PHE A 84 1.29 8.31 26.71
CA PHE A 84 1.24 7.12 25.86
C PHE A 84 -0.06 6.33 26.02
N LYS A 85 -0.61 6.30 27.23
CA LYS A 85 -1.94 5.70 27.47
C LYS A 85 -3.01 6.49 26.73
N ASP A 86 -2.98 7.82 26.79
CA ASP A 86 -3.94 8.68 26.10
C ASP A 86 -3.87 8.52 24.57
N TYR A 87 -2.66 8.43 24.00
CA TYR A 87 -2.46 8.08 22.59
C TYR A 87 -3.04 6.71 22.24
N SER A 88 -2.77 5.70 23.07
CA SER A 88 -3.26 4.34 22.87
C SER A 88 -4.79 4.28 22.92
N ASP A 89 -5.41 5.00 23.84
CA ASP A 89 -6.86 5.04 24.01
C ASP A 89 -7.53 5.80 22.85
N CYS A 90 -6.91 6.87 22.34
CA CYS A 90 -7.38 7.54 21.12
C CYS A 90 -7.32 6.61 19.90
N LYS A 91 -6.20 5.89 19.69
CA LYS A 91 -6.08 4.92 18.59
C LYS A 91 -7.12 3.81 18.66
N LYS A 92 -7.44 3.30 19.86
CA LYS A 92 -8.51 2.31 20.07
C LYS A 92 -9.87 2.86 19.64
N LYS A 93 -10.22 4.07 20.10
CA LYS A 93 -11.49 4.74 19.75
C LYS A 93 -11.61 4.96 18.25
N TRP A 94 -10.54 5.41 17.61
CA TRP A 94 -10.53 5.60 16.16
C TRP A 94 -10.73 4.30 15.39
N LEU A 95 -10.01 3.23 15.75
CA LEU A 95 -10.21 1.92 15.12
C LEU A 95 -11.61 1.35 15.39
N ALA A 96 -12.23 1.66 16.54
CA ALA A 96 -13.61 1.30 16.81
C ALA A 96 -14.58 2.06 15.90
N SER A 97 -14.39 3.38 15.75
CA SER A 97 -15.17 4.21 14.82
C SER A 97 -15.05 3.72 13.37
N LEU A 98 -13.85 3.37 12.90
CA LEU A 98 -13.67 2.80 11.55
C LEU A 98 -14.34 1.43 11.38
N ARG A 99 -14.46 0.62 12.44
CA ARG A 99 -15.24 -0.63 12.40
C ARG A 99 -16.74 -0.33 12.36
N GLU A 100 -17.18 0.65 13.12
CA GLU A 100 -18.56 1.13 13.13
C GLU A 100 -18.99 1.65 11.75
N GLN A 101 -18.23 2.59 11.19
CA GLN A 101 -18.48 3.15 9.85
C GLN A 101 -18.56 2.06 8.78
N ARG A 102 -17.68 1.04 8.84
CA ARG A 102 -17.75 -0.11 7.93
C ARG A 102 -19.03 -0.93 8.14
N ARG A 103 -19.45 -1.14 9.39
CA ARG A 103 -20.68 -1.87 9.70
C ARG A 103 -21.90 -1.09 9.22
N LYS A 104 -21.99 0.21 9.52
CA LYS A 104 -23.07 1.09 9.07
C LYS A 104 -23.18 1.11 7.55
N LYS A 105 -22.05 1.28 6.85
CA LYS A 105 -21.98 1.22 5.38
C LYS A 105 -22.49 -0.13 4.84
N ASN A 106 -22.13 -1.24 5.49
CA ASN A 106 -22.61 -2.57 5.10
C ASN A 106 -24.10 -2.78 5.41
N LEU A 107 -24.61 -2.13 6.45
CA LEU A 107 -26.03 -2.16 6.84
C LEU A 107 -26.89 -1.17 6.06
N GLY A 108 -26.31 -0.34 5.18
CA GLY A 108 -27.03 0.69 4.43
C GLY A 108 -27.58 1.83 5.31
N ILE A 109 -27.04 2.00 6.52
CA ILE A 109 -27.39 3.12 7.40
C ILE A 109 -26.62 4.34 6.89
N VAL A 110 -27.30 5.18 6.11
CA VAL A 110 -26.86 6.53 5.76
C VAL A 110 -27.26 7.41 6.94
N ASP A 111 -26.27 7.97 7.64
CA ASP A 111 -26.55 8.98 8.67
C ASP A 111 -26.91 10.29 7.91
N ASP A 112 -28.18 10.73 7.96
CA ASP A 112 -28.73 11.92 7.28
C ASP A 112 -28.26 13.29 7.87
N ASP A 113 -27.07 13.36 8.48
CA ASP A 113 -26.57 14.52 9.23
C ASP A 113 -25.32 15.18 8.59
N ASP A 114 -25.31 15.37 7.26
CA ASP A 114 -24.36 16.25 6.55
C ASP A 114 -25.11 17.47 5.99
N GLU A 115 -25.77 18.23 6.87
CA GLU A 115 -26.24 19.58 6.59
C GLU A 115 -25.87 20.51 7.75
N GLN A 116 -24.72 21.19 7.60
CA GLN A 116 -24.41 22.52 8.14
C GLN A 116 -23.06 23.05 7.66
#